data_AF-A0A7G1P7B8-F1
#
_entry.id   AF-A0A7G1P7B8-F1
#
_cell.length_a   1.000
_cell.length_b   1.000
_cell.length_c   1.000
_cell.angle_alpha   90.00
_cell.angle_beta   90.00
_cell.angle_gamma   90.00
#
_symmetry.space_group_name_H-M   'P 1'
#
loop_
_entity.id
_entity.type
_entity.pdbx_description
1 polymer ?
#
loop_
_entity_poly.entity_id
_entity_poly.type
_entity_poly.pdbx_seq_one_letter_code
_entity_poly.pdbx_strand_id
1 'polypeptide(L)' 'MVLLDERSGRYWQLNGTGALVVKFLLEGVTPEQAAERLAATRPVTPERATADVTALVAHLVKEKLVTDS' A
#
# COMPACT_ATOMS: atom_id res chain seq x y z
N MET A 1 1.22 10.17 5.25
CA MET A 1 1.45 9.08 6.22
C MET A 1 2.93 8.74 6.18
N VAL A 2 3.55 8.47 7.32
CA VAL A 2 4.96 8.06 7.41
C VAL A 2 5.01 6.70 8.07
N LEU A 3 5.78 5.78 7.50
CA LEU A 3 6.11 4.49 8.10
C LEU A 3 7.53 4.56 8.65
N LEU A 4 7.74 4.08 9.86
CA LEU A 4 9.06 3.98 10.48
C LEU A 4 9.46 2.51 10.53
N ASP A 5 10.61 2.20 9.94
CA ASP A 5 11.32 0.95 10.24
C ASP A 5 12.04 1.15 11.59
N GLU A 6 11.46 0.63 12.67
CA GLU A 6 12.06 0.73 14.01
C GLU A 6 13.39 -0.02 14.12
N ARG A 7 13.66 -0.98 13.23
CA ARG A 7 14.90 -1.77 13.25
C ARG A 7 16.07 -1.03 12.62
N SER A 8 15.83 -0.29 11.53
CA SER A 8 16.87 0.48 10.84
C SER A 8 16.83 1.99 11.12
N GLY A 9 15.77 2.48 11.77
CA GLY A 9 15.53 3.92 12.01
C GLY A 9 15.12 4.69 10.76
N ARG A 10 14.85 4.02 9.64
CA ARG A 10 14.50 4.67 8.37
C ARG A 10 13.02 5.01 8.31
N TYR A 11 12.71 6.20 7.84
CA TYR A 11 11.33 6.63 7.61
C TYR A 11 10.99 6.61 6.11
N TRP A 12 9.74 6.29 5.82
CA TRP A 12 9.17 6.22 4.47
C TRP A 12 7.92 7.07 4.41
N GLN A 13 7.94 8.10 3.56
CA GLN A 13 6.77 8.93 3.35
C GLN A 13 5.93 8.36 2.21
N LEU A 14 4.69 8.00 2.52
CA LEU A 14 3.71 7.56 1.53
C LEU A 14 3.01 8.78 0.91
N ASN A 15 2.84 8.72 -0.41
CA ASN A 15 1.94 9.63 -1.11
C ASN A 15 0.47 9.38 -0.70
N GLY A 16 -0.44 10.25 -1.10
CA GLY A 16 -1.85 10.18 -0.68
C GLY A 16 -2.55 8.87 -1.08
N THR A 17 -2.18 8.27 -2.19
CA THR A 17 -2.70 6.98 -2.69
C THR A 17 -2.14 5.83 -1.87
N GLY A 18 -0.82 5.76 -1.68
CA GLY A 18 -0.17 4.71 -0.90
C GLY A 18 -0.59 4.71 0.57
N ALA A 19 -0.85 5.87 1.14
CA ALA A 19 -1.41 5.98 2.48
C ALA A 19 -2.82 5.38 2.59
N LEU A 20 -3.65 5.49 1.55
CA LEU A 20 -4.99 4.87 1.52
C LEU A 20 -4.89 3.35 1.38
N VAL A 21 -4.03 2.88 0.48
CA VAL A 21 -3.81 1.43 0.30
C VAL A 21 -3.32 0.79 1.59
N VAL A 22 -2.33 1.40 2.27
CA VAL A 22 -1.85 0.89 3.56
C VAL A 22 -2.96 0.85 4.62
N LYS A 23 -3.84 1.86 4.67
CA LYS A 23 -5.00 1.81 5.57
C LYS A 23 -5.92 0.63 5.27
N PHE A 24 -6.23 0.38 4.00
CA PHE A 24 -7.06 -0.76 3.61
C PHE A 24 -6.41 -2.09 4.01
N LEU A 25 -5.11 -2.26 3.75
CA LEU A 25 -4.40 -3.46 4.16
C LEU A 25 -4.40 -3.65 5.69
N LEU A 26 -4.28 -2.57 6.47
CA LEU A 26 -4.38 -2.61 7.94
C LEU A 26 -5.80 -2.94 8.44
N GLU A 27 -6.83 -2.69 7.64
CA GLU A 27 -8.21 -3.16 7.91
C GLU A 27 -8.40 -4.66 7.61
N GLY A 28 -7.36 -5.34 7.13
CA GLY A 28 -7.38 -6.77 6.83
C GLY A 28 -7.98 -7.12 5.47
N VAL A 29 -8.13 -6.14 4.56
CA VAL A 29 -8.56 -6.44 3.19
C VAL A 29 -7.39 -6.90 2.33
N THR A 30 -7.67 -7.71 1.31
CA THR A 30 -6.62 -8.20 0.41
C THR A 30 -6.12 -7.09 -0.52
N PRO A 31 -4.92 -7.21 -1.11
CA PRO A 31 -4.42 -6.27 -2.11
C PRO A 31 -5.38 -6.04 -3.28
N GLU A 32 -6.05 -7.09 -3.75
CA GLU A 32 -7.03 -7.01 -4.84
C GLU A 32 -8.24 -6.16 -4.43
N GLN A 33 -8.77 -6.40 -3.23
CA GLN A 33 -9.87 -5.60 -2.67
C GLN A 33 -9.45 -4.15 -2.43
N ALA A 34 -8.20 -3.92 -2.01
CA ALA A 34 -7.65 -2.58 -1.86
C ALA A 34 -7.55 -1.85 -3.20
N ALA A 35 -7.19 -2.54 -4.29
CA ALA A 35 -7.18 -1.98 -5.64
C ALA A 35 -8.58 -1.62 -6.15
N GLU A 36 -9.56 -2.49 -5.94
CA GLU A 36 -10.96 -2.20 -6.26
C GLU A 36 -11.49 -0.97 -5.50
N ARG A 37 -11.24 -0.91 -4.18
CA ARG A 37 -11.61 0.24 -3.36
C ARG A 37 -10.88 1.52 -3.78
N LEU A 38 -9.63 1.40 -4.20
CA LEU A 38 -8.86 2.54 -4.68
C LEU A 38 -9.45 3.10 -5.99
N ALA A 39 -9.76 2.23 -6.95
CA ALA A 39 -10.42 2.61 -8.20
C ALA A 39 -11.82 3.19 -7.98
N ALA A 40 -12.55 2.73 -6.95
CA ALA A 40 -13.86 3.29 -6.60
C ALA A 40 -13.79 4.67 -5.93
N THR A 41 -12.68 5.00 -5.25
CA THR A 41 -12.54 6.23 -4.44
C THR A 41 -11.67 7.31 -5.10
N ARG A 42 -10.95 6.97 -6.16
CA ARG A 42 -10.05 7.88 -6.88
C ARG A 42 -10.31 7.77 -8.40
N PRO A 43 -10.08 8.85 -9.16
CA PRO A 43 -10.19 8.83 -10.61
C PRO A 43 -8.96 8.13 -11.24
N VAL A 44 -8.82 6.83 -11.00
CA VAL A 44 -7.78 5.97 -11.57
C VAL A 44 -8.43 4.74 -12.20
N THR A 45 -7.83 4.19 -13.26
CA THR A 45 -8.36 2.97 -13.85
C THR A 45 -8.10 1.77 -12.94
N PRO A 46 -8.94 0.71 -12.99
CA PRO A 46 -8.72 -0.50 -12.21
C PRO A 46 -7.35 -1.12 -12.43
N GLU A 47 -6.87 -1.15 -13.68
CA GLU A 47 -5.56 -1.72 -14.03
C GLU A 47 -4.43 -0.92 -13.39
N ARG A 48 -4.56 0.42 -13.37
CA ARG A 48 -3.58 1.29 -12.73
C ARG A 48 -3.61 1.15 -11.22
N ALA A 49 -4.81 1.06 -10.62
CA ALA A 49 -4.96 0.84 -9.19
C ALA A 49 -4.30 -0.49 -8.76
N THR A 50 -4.54 -1.57 -9.49
CA THR A 50 -3.90 -2.87 -9.24
C THR A 50 -2.38 -2.78 -9.35
N ALA A 51 -1.86 -2.16 -10.42
CA ALA A 51 -0.42 -2.00 -10.60
C ALA A 51 0.22 -1.19 -9.46
N ASP A 52 -0.41 -0.10 -9.05
CA ASP A 52 0.09 0.76 -7.97
C ASP A 52 0.05 0.04 -6.60
N VAL A 53 -1.01 -0.72 -6.32
CA VAL A 53 -1.14 -1.52 -5.09
C VAL A 53 -0.10 -2.64 -5.04
N THR A 54 0.04 -3.41 -6.12
CA THR A 54 1.04 -4.49 -6.21
C THR A 54 2.46 -3.95 -6.06
N ALA A 55 2.77 -2.84 -6.74
CA ALA A 55 4.09 -2.20 -6.62
C ALA A 55 4.36 -1.72 -5.19
N LEU A 56 3.35 -1.16 -4.52
CA LEU A 56 3.48 -0.72 -3.13
C LEU A 56 3.74 -1.90 -2.19
N VAL A 57 2.94 -2.97 -2.28
CA VAL A 57 3.10 -4.17 -1.43
C VAL A 57 4.48 -4.79 -1.64
N ALA A 58 4.89 -4.99 -2.89
CA ALA A 58 6.21 -5.53 -3.21
C ALA A 58 7.34 -4.67 -2.62
N HIS A 59 7.19 -3.34 -2.66
CA HIS A 59 8.17 -2.42 -2.08
C HIS A 59 8.21 -2.50 -0.55
N LEU A 60 7.06 -2.59 0.11
CA LEU A 60 6.98 -2.74 1.58
C LEU A 60 7.57 -4.07 2.06
N VAL A 61 7.31 -5.17 1.34
CA VAL A 61 7.89 -6.50 1.63
C VAL A 61 9.40 -6.47 1.46
N LYS A 62 9.91 -5.86 0.37
CA LYS A 62 11.35 -5.72 0.11
C LYS A 62 12.07 -4.99 1.24
N GLU A 63 11.46 -3.94 1.77
CA GLU A 63 11.99 -3.15 2.88
C GLU A 63 11.69 -3.79 4.25
N LYS A 64 11.09 -4.99 4.29
CA LYS A 64 10.75 -5.75 5.51
C LYS A 64 9.81 -5.01 6.46
N LEU A 65 8.98 -4.13 5.91
CA LEU A 65 7.98 -3.37 6.64
C LEU A 65 6.67 -4.14 6.84
N VAL A 66 6.40 -5.11 5.95
CA VAL A 66 5.25 -6.02 6.00
C VAL A 66 5.68 -7.42 5.60
N THR A 67 4.94 -8.44 6.04
CA THR A 67 5.14 -9.85 5.64
C THR A 67 4.00 -10.30 4.74
N ASP A 68 4.35 -10.92 3.61
CA ASP A 68 3.39 -11.63 2.77
C ASP A 68 2.85 -12.82 3.59
N SER A 69 1.53 -12.91 3.79
CA SER A 69 0.86 -13.96 4.58
C SER A 69 0.08 -14.90 3.67
#